data_AF-A0A831VEA4-F1
#
_entry.id   AF-A0A831VEA4-F1
#
_cell.length_a   1.000
_cell.length_b   1.000
_cell.length_c   1.000
_cell.angle_alpha   90.00
_cell.angle_beta   90.00
_cell.angle_gamma   90.00
#
_symmetry.space_group_name_H-M   'P 1'
#
loop_
_entity.id
_entity.type
_entity.pdbx_description
1 polymer ?
#
loop_
_entity_poly.entity_id
_entity_poly.type
_entity_poly.pdbx_seq_one_letter_code
_entity_poly.pdbx_strand_id
1 'polypeptide(L)'
;MGSVRRAVAVEVESPPPGLYAVEEAYRRIVEEAAVYVAERGRLEREKYSELYRRFRELYPGLHSQLIQQAVNQGKEVGKSFLEARRDGRVRKPRPEVRRVSMRFAEQSWSYRKTAASAAPVRLALSLSGGRREVWIKPHRRFWLYWWKALRREAELASTLMLKRRRGRFYAIFMFDVTPKRKPSAEAAAFDVNENSVAVARMPLLSTVDAVVRWNRRYVDPAVYSVRTDFGRLAKRYEAVRSAKLEELKGKYPFAGSDGEEKVQNVTDASEEGLPHPYPPQT
;
A
#
# COMPACT_ATOMS: atom_id res chain seq x y z
N MET A 1 -13.76 22.99 0.51
CA MET A 1 -14.15 21.72 1.18
C MET A 1 -12.88 20.99 1.58
N GLY A 2 -12.70 20.60 2.84
CA GLY A 2 -11.49 19.93 3.30
C GLY A 2 -11.46 18.47 2.85
N SER A 3 -10.46 18.08 2.06
CA SER A 3 -10.14 16.67 1.81
C SER A 3 -9.36 16.10 3.00
N VAL A 4 -9.54 14.81 3.26
CA VAL A 4 -8.82 14.12 4.33
C VAL A 4 -7.76 13.22 3.71
N ARG A 5 -6.50 13.53 3.99
CA ARG A 5 -5.36 12.76 3.48
C ARG A 5 -5.17 11.45 4.23
N ARG A 6 -5.02 10.34 3.49
CA ARG A 6 -4.83 8.98 4.00
C ARG A 6 -3.59 8.35 3.37
N ALA A 7 -2.66 7.91 4.21
CA ALA A 7 -1.46 7.20 3.78
C ALA A 7 -1.68 5.69 3.88
N VAL A 8 -1.33 4.95 2.83
CA VAL A 8 -1.37 3.49 2.81
C VAL A 8 -0.01 2.95 2.41
N ALA A 9 0.64 2.25 3.33
CA ALA A 9 1.92 1.60 3.09
C ALA A 9 1.71 0.16 2.62
N VAL A 10 2.31 -0.19 1.49
CA VAL A 10 2.24 -1.52 0.87
C VAL A 10 3.66 -2.07 0.75
N GLU A 11 3.88 -3.32 1.16
CA GLU A 11 5.21 -3.95 1.06
C GLU A 11 5.60 -4.17 -0.40
N VAL A 12 6.86 -3.91 -0.74
CA VAL A 12 7.48 -4.31 -2.00
C VAL A 12 8.05 -5.72 -1.82
N GLU A 13 7.60 -6.67 -2.63
CA GLU A 13 7.84 -8.10 -2.44
C GLU A 13 9.29 -8.51 -2.73
N SER A 14 9.84 -8.02 -3.83
CA SER A 14 11.17 -8.38 -4.31
C SER A 14 11.89 -7.12 -4.80
N PRO A 15 12.44 -6.29 -3.88
CA PRO A 15 13.09 -5.05 -4.26
C PRO A 15 14.37 -5.34 -5.08
N PRO A 16 14.50 -4.78 -6.29
CA PRO A 16 15.67 -5.02 -7.14
C PRO A 16 16.92 -4.36 -6.53
N PRO A 17 18.14 -4.86 -6.82
CA PRO A 17 19.39 -4.25 -6.35
C PRO A 17 19.50 -2.76 -6.64
N GLY A 18 19.02 -2.33 -7.82
CA GLY A 18 18.98 -0.92 -8.21
C GLY A 18 18.17 -0.02 -7.27
N LEU A 19 17.21 -0.56 -6.52
CA LEU A 19 16.45 0.22 -5.55
C LEU A 19 17.28 0.56 -4.31
N TYR A 20 18.16 -0.35 -3.86
CA TYR A 20 19.09 -0.08 -2.76
C TYR A 20 20.15 0.95 -3.16
N ALA A 21 20.68 0.85 -4.38
CA ALA A 21 21.63 1.83 -4.91
C ALA A 21 21.01 3.24 -5.01
N VAL A 22 19.75 3.31 -5.45
CA VAL A 22 19.00 4.58 -5.48
C VAL A 22 18.77 5.12 -4.07
N GLU A 23 18.40 4.27 -3.09
CA GLU A 23 18.24 4.70 -1.68
C GLU A 23 19.53 5.29 -1.11
N GLU A 24 20.68 4.65 -1.39
CA GLU A 24 21.97 5.11 -0.89
C GLU A 24 22.37 6.46 -1.51
N ALA A 25 22.27 6.60 -2.83
CA ALA A 25 22.53 7.85 -3.52
C ALA A 25 21.59 8.97 -3.01
N TYR A 26 20.30 8.67 -2.88
CA TYR A 26 19.31 9.61 -2.35
C TYR A 26 19.66 10.05 -0.91
N ARG A 27 20.05 9.11 -0.05
CA ARG A 27 20.48 9.38 1.33
C ARG A 27 21.69 10.30 1.39
N ARG A 28 22.71 10.05 0.55
CA ARG A 28 23.90 10.89 0.48
C ARG A 28 23.57 12.34 0.10
N ILE A 29 22.68 12.51 -0.88
CA ILE A 29 22.22 13.84 -1.32
C ILE A 29 21.46 14.56 -0.19
N VAL A 30 20.55 13.86 0.50
CA VAL A 30 19.79 14.42 1.62
C VAL A 30 20.72 14.85 2.75
N GLU A 31 21.66 13.97 3.12
CA GLU A 31 22.62 14.23 4.21
C GLU A 31 23.47 15.45 3.93
N GLU A 32 24.03 15.56 2.74
CA GLU A 32 24.89 16.70 2.41
C GLU A 32 24.13 18.03 2.34
N ALA A 33 22.94 18.04 1.74
CA ALA A 33 22.08 19.22 1.74
C ALA A 33 21.64 19.60 3.16
N ALA A 34 21.38 18.62 4.04
CA ALA A 34 21.03 18.86 5.43
C ALA A 34 22.21 19.44 6.23
N VAL A 35 23.42 18.91 6.05
CA VAL A 35 24.64 19.43 6.68
C VAL A 35 24.89 20.87 6.27
N TYR A 36 24.80 21.17 4.97
CA TYR A 36 24.97 22.54 4.48
C TYR A 36 23.98 23.52 5.12
N VAL A 37 22.70 23.15 5.16
CA VAL A 37 21.67 23.99 5.80
C VAL A 37 21.91 24.12 7.31
N ALA A 38 22.36 23.07 7.99
CA ALA A 38 22.69 23.13 9.42
C ALA A 38 23.88 24.06 9.71
N GLU A 39 24.81 24.22 8.77
CA GLU A 39 25.97 25.11 8.89
C GLU A 39 25.68 26.55 8.50
N ARG A 40 24.86 26.76 7.45
CA ARG A 40 24.60 28.10 6.87
C ARG A 40 23.23 28.68 7.23
N GLY A 41 22.37 27.92 7.90
CA GLY A 41 21.01 28.32 8.27
C GLY A 41 19.97 28.20 7.16
N ARG A 42 20.39 28.21 5.90
CA ARG A 42 19.53 28.13 4.71
C ARG A 42 20.25 27.44 3.55
N LEU A 43 19.50 27.18 2.47
CA LEU A 43 20.06 26.67 1.21
C LEU A 43 19.93 27.76 0.13
N GLU A 44 21.06 28.38 -0.23
CA GLU A 44 21.15 29.35 -1.33
C GLU A 44 20.86 28.72 -2.70
N ARG A 45 20.44 29.56 -3.65
CA ARG A 45 20.09 29.12 -5.01
C ARG A 45 21.33 28.64 -5.78
N GLU A 46 22.45 29.32 -5.58
CA GLU A 46 23.75 28.99 -6.15
C GLU A 46 24.18 27.61 -5.64
N LYS A 47 24.11 27.38 -4.32
CA LYS A 47 24.44 26.08 -3.74
C LYS A 47 23.50 24.98 -4.18
N TYR A 48 22.20 25.25 -4.26
CA TYR A 48 21.24 24.28 -4.80
C TYR A 48 21.64 23.84 -6.21
N SER A 49 22.01 24.81 -7.06
CA SER A 49 22.38 24.56 -8.46
C SER A 49 23.70 23.78 -8.55
N GLU A 50 24.67 24.10 -7.70
CA GLU A 50 25.93 23.37 -7.56
C GLU A 50 25.70 21.91 -7.14
N LEU A 51 24.94 21.68 -6.06
CA LEU A 51 24.60 20.34 -5.57
C LEU A 51 23.87 19.55 -6.66
N TYR A 52 22.90 20.16 -7.33
CA TYR A 52 22.16 19.51 -8.41
C TYR A 52 23.07 19.08 -9.56
N ARG A 53 23.93 19.97 -10.07
CA ARG A 53 24.87 19.65 -11.17
C ARG A 53 25.83 18.55 -10.77
N ARG A 54 26.50 18.70 -9.63
CA ARG A 54 27.49 17.74 -9.13
C ARG A 54 26.89 16.36 -8.88
N PHE A 55 25.69 16.27 -8.31
CA PHE A 55 25.03 14.97 -8.11
C PHE A 55 24.45 14.38 -9.40
N ARG A 56 24.12 15.22 -10.40
CA ARG A 56 23.72 14.73 -11.71
C ARG A 56 24.89 14.05 -12.43
N GLU A 57 26.10 14.61 -12.28
CA GLU A 57 27.34 14.04 -12.80
C GLU A 57 27.76 12.78 -12.02
N LEU A 58 27.68 12.82 -10.69
CA LEU A 58 28.06 11.68 -9.83
C LEU A 58 27.11 10.47 -10.01
N TYR A 59 25.83 10.73 -10.30
CA TYR A 59 24.81 9.72 -10.45
C TYR A 59 24.06 9.86 -11.80
N PRO A 60 24.72 9.56 -12.94
CA PRO A 60 24.13 9.78 -14.26
C PRO A 60 22.86 8.93 -14.48
N GLY A 61 22.79 7.74 -13.87
CA GLY A 61 21.62 6.86 -13.91
C GLY A 61 20.46 7.29 -13.02
N LEU A 62 20.65 8.18 -12.04
CA LEU A 62 19.59 8.59 -11.12
C LEU A 62 18.66 9.62 -11.78
N HIS A 63 17.35 9.39 -11.75
CA HIS A 63 16.39 10.31 -12.37
C HIS A 63 16.53 11.73 -11.81
N SER A 64 16.57 12.76 -12.66
CA SER A 64 16.80 14.16 -12.28
C SER A 64 15.83 14.64 -11.18
N GLN A 65 14.57 14.22 -11.28
CA GLN A 65 13.54 14.54 -10.30
C GLN A 65 13.84 13.95 -8.91
N LEU A 66 14.46 12.77 -8.82
CA LEU A 66 14.86 12.18 -7.54
C LEU A 66 15.96 13.00 -6.87
N ILE A 67 16.92 13.52 -7.65
CA ILE A 67 17.97 14.41 -7.14
C ILE A 67 17.34 15.68 -6.55
N GLN A 68 16.43 16.32 -7.29
CA GLN A 68 15.73 17.52 -6.80
C GLN A 68 14.95 17.23 -5.51
N GLN A 69 14.21 16.11 -5.46
CA GLN A 69 13.48 15.70 -4.27
C GLN A 69 14.40 15.42 -3.09
N ALA A 70 15.56 14.82 -3.32
CA ALA A 70 16.56 14.55 -2.27
C ALA A 70 17.13 15.85 -1.69
N VAL A 71 17.50 16.83 -2.54
CA VAL A 71 17.98 18.14 -2.08
C VAL A 71 16.90 18.87 -1.28
N ASN A 72 15.65 18.85 -1.76
CA ASN A 72 14.51 19.44 -1.05
C ASN A 72 14.27 18.78 0.31
N GLN A 73 14.33 17.44 0.37
CA GLN A 73 14.24 16.74 1.64
C GLN A 73 15.41 17.07 2.57
N GLY A 74 16.64 17.21 2.04
CA GLY A 74 17.80 17.63 2.82
C GLY A 74 17.62 19.02 3.42
N LYS A 75 17.04 19.96 2.65
CA LYS A 75 16.66 21.30 3.15
C LYS A 75 15.65 21.23 4.29
N GLU A 76 14.62 20.39 4.18
CA GLU A 76 13.63 20.16 5.26
C GLU A 76 14.32 19.60 6.51
N VAL A 77 15.19 18.59 6.35
CA VAL A 77 15.92 17.95 7.45
C VAL A 77 16.87 18.93 8.14
N GLY A 78 17.63 19.73 7.39
CA GLY A 78 18.53 20.73 7.96
C GLY A 78 17.81 21.80 8.77
N LYS A 79 16.65 22.27 8.29
CA LYS A 79 15.79 23.19 9.07
C LYS A 79 15.29 22.55 10.37
N SER A 80 14.76 21.33 10.29
CA SER A 80 14.28 20.60 11.46
C SER A 80 15.40 20.34 12.48
N PHE A 81 16.62 20.07 12.02
CA PHE A 81 17.79 19.93 12.90
C PHE A 81 18.12 21.24 13.62
N LEU A 82 18.10 22.39 12.93
CA LEU A 82 18.34 23.69 13.54
C LEU A 82 17.29 24.05 14.59
N GLU A 83 16.01 23.78 14.29
CA GLU A 83 14.91 23.94 15.25
C GLU A 83 15.13 23.06 16.48
N ALA A 84 15.41 21.77 16.29
CA ALA A 84 15.66 20.86 17.39
C ALA A 84 16.90 21.22 18.21
N ARG A 85 17.94 21.82 17.59
CA ARG A 85 19.13 22.32 18.27
C ARG A 85 18.83 23.56 19.11
N ARG A 86 18.03 24.50 18.59
CA ARG A 86 17.56 25.69 19.34
C ARG A 86 16.77 25.30 20.58
N ASP A 87 15.95 24.26 20.46
CA ASP A 87 15.16 23.73 21.58
C ASP A 87 15.97 22.82 22.54
N GLY A 88 17.29 22.68 22.34
CA GLY A 88 18.15 21.82 23.17
C GLY A 88 17.89 20.31 23.02
N ARG A 89 17.01 19.90 22.09
CA ARG A 89 16.64 18.49 21.82
C ARG A 89 17.76 17.71 21.14
N VAL A 90 18.70 18.40 20.48
CA VAL A 90 19.84 17.80 19.79
C VAL A 90 21.13 18.49 20.22
N ARG A 91 22.09 17.71 20.73
CA ARG A 91 23.43 18.17 21.12
C ARG A 91 24.52 17.85 20.09
N LYS A 92 24.18 17.12 19.03
CA LYS A 92 25.14 16.75 17.98
C LYS A 92 25.60 17.98 17.19
N PRO A 93 26.85 18.00 16.71
CA PRO A 93 27.36 19.13 15.93
C PRO A 93 26.75 19.20 14.52
N ARG A 94 26.39 18.05 13.93
CA ARG A 94 25.87 17.92 12.57
C ARG A 94 24.67 16.96 12.49
N PRO A 95 23.76 17.13 11.51
CA PRO A 95 22.70 16.17 11.24
C PRO A 95 23.28 14.87 10.66
N GLU A 96 22.71 13.74 11.07
CA GLU A 96 23.02 12.40 10.53
C GLU A 96 21.74 11.81 9.93
N VAL A 97 21.79 11.42 8.64
CA VAL A 97 20.61 10.90 7.94
C VAL A 97 20.69 9.38 7.82
N ARG A 98 20.08 8.68 8.79
CA ARG A 98 20.07 7.21 8.82
C ARG A 98 19.02 6.58 7.90
N ARG A 99 17.92 7.29 7.65
CA ARG A 99 16.78 6.78 6.86
C ARG A 99 16.21 7.91 6.02
N VAL A 100 15.80 7.57 4.81
CA VAL A 100 15.16 8.50 3.87
C VAL A 100 13.80 8.00 3.42
N SER A 101 13.04 8.91 2.81
CA SER A 101 11.74 8.63 2.22
C SER A 101 11.82 9.09 0.76
N MET A 102 12.17 8.19 -0.15
CA MET A 102 12.37 8.53 -1.55
C MET A 102 11.04 8.96 -2.17
N ARG A 103 10.96 10.22 -2.62
CA ARG A 103 9.76 10.78 -3.25
C ARG A 103 9.84 10.64 -4.77
N PHE A 104 9.06 9.72 -5.31
CA PHE A 104 8.85 9.57 -6.75
C PHE A 104 7.66 10.44 -7.15
N ALA A 105 7.92 11.56 -7.82
CA ALA A 105 6.86 12.40 -8.37
C ALA A 105 6.33 11.86 -9.71
N GLU A 106 5.27 12.46 -10.23
CA GLU A 106 4.38 11.91 -11.28
C GLU A 106 5.06 11.22 -12.46
N GLN A 107 6.15 11.79 -12.99
CA GLN A 107 6.85 11.25 -14.16
C GLN A 107 7.87 10.15 -13.82
N SER A 108 8.26 10.06 -12.54
CA SER A 108 9.27 9.11 -12.05
C SER A 108 8.69 7.78 -11.56
N TRP A 109 7.37 7.61 -11.57
CA TRP A 109 6.73 6.33 -11.34
C TRP A 109 5.44 6.19 -12.13
N SER A 110 5.04 4.97 -12.40
CA SER A 110 3.68 4.65 -12.84
C SER A 110 3.26 3.30 -12.28
N TYR A 111 2.03 2.90 -12.54
CA TYR A 111 1.56 1.58 -12.18
C TYR A 111 0.99 0.88 -13.40
N ARG A 112 1.23 -0.44 -13.51
CA ARG A 112 0.72 -1.23 -14.63
C ARG A 112 -0.58 -1.90 -14.21
N LYS A 113 -1.62 -1.77 -15.05
CA LYS A 113 -2.82 -2.59 -14.94
C LYS A 113 -2.48 -3.97 -15.50
N THR A 114 -2.50 -4.99 -14.66
CA THR A 114 -2.44 -6.37 -15.14
C THR A 114 -3.74 -6.69 -15.87
N ALA A 115 -3.68 -7.37 -17.03
CA ALA A 115 -4.85 -7.64 -17.87
C ALA A 115 -6.01 -8.34 -17.13
N ALA A 116 -5.73 -9.04 -16.03
CA ALA A 116 -6.70 -9.71 -15.16
C ALA A 116 -7.19 -8.89 -13.94
N SER A 117 -6.63 -7.69 -13.67
CA SER A 117 -6.98 -6.88 -12.49
C SER A 117 -6.95 -5.38 -12.78
N ALA A 118 -8.04 -4.68 -12.44
CA ALA A 118 -8.18 -3.23 -12.56
C ALA A 118 -7.30 -2.42 -11.57
N ALA A 119 -6.34 -3.07 -10.92
CA ALA A 119 -5.54 -2.51 -9.86
C ALA A 119 -4.04 -2.78 -10.03
N PRO A 120 -3.21 -1.93 -9.42
CA PRO A 120 -1.77 -2.00 -9.55
C PRO A 120 -1.24 -3.11 -8.64
N VAL A 121 -0.76 -4.18 -9.27
CA VAL A 121 0.03 -5.21 -8.57
C VAL A 121 1.53 -4.99 -8.85
N ARG A 122 1.84 -4.16 -9.86
CA ARG A 122 3.20 -3.80 -10.28
C ARG A 122 3.35 -2.29 -10.37
N LEU A 123 4.44 -1.79 -9.83
CA LEU A 123 4.88 -0.39 -9.94
C LEU A 123 6.06 -0.30 -10.88
N ALA A 124 6.05 0.67 -11.79
CA ALA A 124 7.15 0.96 -12.67
C ALA A 124 7.89 2.19 -12.13
N LEU A 125 9.04 1.98 -11.48
CA LEU A 125 9.83 3.03 -10.84
C LEU A 125 10.99 3.43 -11.75
N SER A 126 11.25 4.73 -11.89
CA SER A 126 12.45 5.23 -12.57
C SER A 126 13.68 5.04 -11.66
N LEU A 127 14.44 3.98 -11.87
CA LEU A 127 15.64 3.63 -11.11
C LEU A 127 16.92 3.92 -11.93
N SER A 128 18.08 3.67 -11.33
CA SER A 128 19.36 3.66 -12.03
C SER A 128 19.34 2.64 -13.18
N GLY A 129 19.49 3.12 -14.41
CA GLY A 129 19.42 2.28 -15.62
C GLY A 129 18.02 2.16 -16.25
N GLY A 130 17.07 3.01 -15.86
CA GLY A 130 15.78 3.15 -16.52
C GLY A 130 14.59 2.74 -15.65
N ARG A 131 13.42 2.61 -16.28
CA ARG A 131 12.18 2.23 -15.60
C ARG A 131 12.19 0.73 -15.32
N ARG A 132 12.02 0.35 -14.05
CA ARG A 132 12.01 -1.05 -13.57
C ARG A 132 10.70 -1.36 -12.88
N GLU A 133 10.18 -2.55 -13.13
CA GLU A 133 8.94 -3.01 -12.51
C GLU A 133 9.23 -3.70 -11.17
N VAL A 134 8.45 -3.37 -10.15
CA VAL A 134 8.53 -3.96 -8.82
C VAL A 134 7.14 -4.44 -8.38
N TRP A 135 7.10 -5.63 -7.78
CA TRP A 135 5.88 -6.22 -7.24
C TRP A 135 5.56 -5.64 -5.86
N ILE A 136 4.28 -5.42 -5.61
CA ILE A 136 3.78 -5.00 -4.30
C ILE A 136 2.81 -6.04 -3.74
N LYS A 137 2.70 -6.09 -2.41
CA LYS A 137 1.76 -6.96 -1.68
C LYS A 137 0.55 -6.17 -1.17
N PRO A 138 -0.44 -5.87 -2.03
CA PRO A 138 -1.61 -5.09 -1.65
C PRO A 138 -2.46 -5.83 -0.62
N HIS A 139 -2.97 -5.09 0.38
CA HIS A 139 -3.83 -5.63 1.45
C HIS A 139 -5.18 -4.90 1.52
N ARG A 140 -6.11 -5.38 2.35
CA ARG A 140 -7.50 -4.87 2.45
C ARG A 140 -7.64 -3.35 2.48
N ARG A 141 -6.82 -2.63 3.25
CA ARG A 141 -6.83 -1.15 3.28
C ARG A 141 -6.41 -0.49 1.96
N PHE A 142 -5.39 -1.03 1.27
CA PHE A 142 -5.01 -0.53 -0.05
C PHE A 142 -6.18 -0.69 -1.03
N TRP A 143 -6.80 -1.86 -1.04
CA TRP A 143 -7.97 -2.15 -1.86
C TRP A 143 -9.14 -1.20 -1.59
N LEU A 144 -9.41 -0.87 -0.32
CA LEU A 144 -10.45 0.07 0.05
C LEU A 144 -10.24 1.46 -0.58
N TYR A 145 -9.04 2.02 -0.45
CA TYR A 145 -8.75 3.36 -0.97
C TYR A 145 -8.57 3.36 -2.49
N TRP A 146 -8.03 2.29 -3.07
CA TRP A 146 -7.99 2.11 -4.51
C TRP A 146 -9.39 2.10 -5.12
N TRP A 147 -10.33 1.35 -4.52
CA TRP A 147 -11.71 1.36 -4.96
C TRP A 147 -12.38 2.72 -4.83
N LYS A 148 -12.09 3.46 -3.76
CA LYS A 148 -12.57 4.85 -3.63
C LYS A 148 -12.01 5.74 -4.74
N ALA A 149 -10.76 5.56 -5.13
CA ALA A 149 -10.17 6.31 -6.23
C ALA A 149 -10.85 6.02 -7.56
N LEU A 150 -11.11 4.74 -7.87
CA LEU A 150 -11.84 4.35 -9.07
C LEU A 150 -13.28 4.89 -9.10
N ARG A 151 -13.93 5.04 -7.93
CA ARG A 151 -15.26 5.63 -7.79
C ARG A 151 -15.28 7.16 -7.73
N ARG A 152 -14.13 7.83 -7.91
CA ARG A 152 -13.97 9.29 -7.76
C ARG A 152 -14.36 9.80 -6.36
N GLU A 153 -14.26 8.95 -5.34
CA GLU A 153 -14.47 9.30 -3.92
C GLU A 153 -13.15 9.65 -3.20
N ALA A 154 -12.03 9.36 -3.84
CA ALA A 154 -10.70 9.73 -3.40
C ALA A 154 -9.84 10.07 -4.62
N GLU A 155 -8.82 10.90 -4.44
CA GLU A 155 -7.81 11.17 -5.44
C GLU A 155 -6.49 10.55 -5.00
N LEU A 156 -5.83 9.82 -5.89
CA LEU A 156 -4.49 9.32 -5.63
C LEU A 156 -3.49 10.46 -5.90
N ALA A 157 -2.68 10.82 -4.91
CA ALA A 157 -1.67 11.84 -5.09
C ALA A 157 -0.63 11.40 -6.13
N SER A 158 -0.12 12.37 -6.88
CA SER A 158 0.89 12.15 -7.93
C SER A 158 2.25 11.73 -7.40
N THR A 159 2.51 11.87 -6.10
CA THR A 159 3.78 11.48 -5.47
C THR A 159 3.65 10.16 -4.73
N LEU A 160 4.47 9.19 -5.12
CA LEU A 160 4.68 7.94 -4.41
C LEU A 160 5.90 8.08 -3.50
N MET A 161 5.76 7.68 -2.23
CA MET A 161 6.90 7.63 -1.31
C MET A 161 7.37 6.20 -1.12
N LEU A 162 8.66 5.94 -1.24
CA LEU A 162 9.26 4.66 -0.92
C LEU A 162 10.12 4.78 0.34
N LYS A 163 9.94 3.87 1.30
CA LYS A 163 10.67 3.89 2.56
C LYS A 163 11.11 2.51 2.96
N ARG A 164 12.38 2.37 3.37
CA ARG A 164 12.89 1.13 3.94
C ARG A 164 12.66 1.08 5.44
N ARG A 165 12.16 -0.06 5.94
CA ARG A 165 11.97 -0.35 7.36
C ARG A 165 12.23 -1.82 7.62
N ARG A 166 13.10 -2.11 8.59
CA ARG A 166 13.47 -3.50 8.99
C ARG A 166 13.88 -4.35 7.78
N GLY A 167 14.71 -3.81 6.90
CA GLY A 167 15.18 -4.51 5.70
C GLY A 167 14.20 -4.53 4.52
N ARG A 168 12.91 -4.22 4.72
CA ARG A 168 11.88 -4.26 3.67
C ARG A 168 11.55 -2.87 3.13
N PHE A 169 11.20 -2.79 1.86
CA PHE A 169 10.69 -1.56 1.25
C PHE A 169 9.17 -1.49 1.32
N TYR A 170 8.66 -0.29 1.58
CA TYR A 170 7.24 0.01 1.57
C TYR A 170 6.96 1.15 0.60
N ALA A 171 6.02 0.92 -0.31
CA ALA A 171 5.40 1.92 -1.17
C ALA A 171 4.24 2.57 -0.42
N ILE A 172 4.37 3.86 -0.13
CA ILE A 172 3.38 4.65 0.61
C ILE A 172 2.60 5.49 -0.40
N PHE A 173 1.34 5.11 -0.59
CA PHE A 173 0.37 5.81 -1.42
C PHE A 173 -0.37 6.84 -0.58
N MET A 174 -0.55 8.03 -1.12
CA MET A 174 -1.32 9.10 -0.48
C MET A 174 -2.64 9.25 -1.23
N PHE A 175 -3.76 9.11 -0.51
CA PHE A 175 -5.10 9.30 -1.04
C PHE A 175 -5.75 10.52 -0.38
N ASP A 176 -6.20 11.47 -1.18
CA ASP A 176 -6.99 12.60 -0.74
C ASP A 176 -8.47 12.20 -0.82
N VAL A 177 -9.03 11.86 0.33
CA VAL A 177 -10.39 11.33 0.43
C VAL A 177 -11.36 12.48 0.65
N THR A 178 -12.31 12.64 -0.27
CA THR A 178 -13.38 13.61 -0.08
C THR A 178 -14.36 13.03 0.94
N PRO A 179 -14.55 13.66 2.12
CA PRO A 179 -15.53 13.17 3.07
C PRO A 179 -16.92 13.28 2.43
N LYS A 180 -17.61 12.14 2.29
CA LYS A 180 -19.04 12.18 1.97
C LYS A 180 -19.74 12.93 3.11
N ARG A 181 -20.49 14.00 2.81
CA ARG A 181 -21.51 14.48 3.75
C ARG A 181 -22.37 13.27 4.05
N LYS A 182 -22.35 12.81 5.30
CA LYS A 182 -23.40 11.90 5.75
C LYS A 182 -24.71 12.67 5.52
N PRO A 183 -25.70 12.15 4.78
CA PRO A 183 -27.07 12.60 5.01
C PRO A 183 -27.35 12.46 6.52
N SER A 184 -28.25 13.29 7.05
CA SER A 184 -28.72 13.23 8.44
C SER A 184 -28.67 11.80 8.96
N ALA A 185 -27.91 11.55 10.04
CA ALA A 185 -27.46 10.22 10.39
C ALA A 185 -28.66 9.25 10.42
N GLU A 186 -28.77 8.39 9.42
CA GLU A 186 -29.84 7.40 9.30
C GLU A 186 -29.29 6.06 9.77
N ALA A 187 -29.99 5.43 10.71
CA ALA A 187 -29.78 4.04 11.07
C ALA A 187 -30.65 3.17 10.16
N ALA A 188 -30.05 2.16 9.54
CA ALA A 188 -30.77 1.13 8.80
C ALA A 188 -30.50 -0.21 9.47
N ALA A 189 -31.56 -0.89 9.92
CA ALA A 189 -31.50 -2.25 10.43
C ALA A 189 -31.91 -3.22 9.32
N PHE A 190 -31.16 -4.31 9.18
CA PHE A 190 -31.43 -5.38 8.22
C PHE A 190 -31.71 -6.66 8.99
N ASP A 191 -32.87 -7.25 8.75
CA ASP A 191 -33.21 -8.60 9.19
C ASP A 191 -33.30 -9.50 7.97
N VAL A 192 -32.60 -10.63 8.01
CA VAL A 192 -32.49 -11.56 6.87
C VAL A 192 -32.99 -12.91 7.34
N ASN A 193 -34.13 -13.34 6.79
CA ASN A 193 -34.71 -14.64 7.08
C ASN A 193 -35.00 -15.40 5.78
N GLU A 194 -34.37 -16.56 5.62
CA GLU A 194 -34.39 -17.52 4.51
C GLU A 194 -34.52 -16.93 3.10
N ASN A 195 -35.68 -16.41 2.72
CA ASN A 195 -35.99 -15.84 1.41
C ASN A 195 -36.52 -14.40 1.48
N SER A 196 -36.20 -13.68 2.55
CA SER A 196 -36.69 -12.34 2.83
C SER A 196 -35.64 -11.47 3.49
N VAL A 197 -35.61 -10.20 3.08
CA VAL A 197 -34.86 -9.14 3.78
C VAL A 197 -35.86 -8.08 4.20
N ALA A 198 -35.94 -7.82 5.50
CA ALA A 198 -36.63 -6.66 6.04
C ALA A 198 -35.59 -5.56 6.33
N VAL A 199 -35.88 -4.35 5.85
CA VAL A 199 -35.04 -3.17 6.06
C VAL A 199 -35.88 -2.12 6.76
N ALA A 200 -35.48 -1.73 7.96
CA ALA A 200 -36.07 -0.62 8.70
C ALA A 200 -35.11 0.58 8.64
N ARG A 201 -35.59 1.75 8.22
CA ARG A 201 -34.79 2.99 8.17
C ARG A 201 -35.34 4.06 9.10
N MET A 202 -34.44 4.71 9.84
CA MET A 202 -34.77 5.77 10.80
C MET A 202 -33.72 6.89 10.83
N PRO A 203 -34.14 8.18 10.82
CA PRO A 203 -33.23 9.28 11.12
C PRO A 203 -32.92 9.34 12.62
N LEU A 204 -31.64 9.31 13.00
CA LEU A 204 -31.19 9.32 14.40
C LEU A 204 -31.61 10.59 15.17
N LEU A 205 -31.81 11.71 14.48
CA LEU A 205 -32.29 12.95 15.08
C LEU A 205 -33.72 12.83 15.62
N SER A 206 -34.61 12.07 14.97
CA SER A 206 -35.97 11.84 15.49
C SER A 206 -35.98 10.85 16.66
N THR A 207 -34.99 9.96 16.74
CA THR A 207 -34.84 9.00 17.84
C THR A 207 -34.44 9.66 19.15
N VAL A 208 -33.54 10.66 19.12
CA VAL A 208 -33.11 11.40 20.32
C VAL A 208 -34.29 12.12 20.96
N ASP A 209 -35.09 12.82 20.16
CA ASP A 209 -36.30 13.51 20.60
C ASP A 209 -37.41 12.58 21.12
N ALA A 210 -37.47 11.35 20.63
CA ALA A 210 -38.44 10.33 21.07
C ALA A 210 -38.02 9.65 22.39
N VAL A 211 -36.72 9.40 22.57
CA VAL A 211 -36.14 8.87 23.82
C VAL A 211 -36.29 9.88 24.96
N VAL A 212 -36.02 11.17 24.69
CA VAL A 212 -36.18 12.26 25.67
C VAL A 212 -37.64 12.43 26.10
N ARG A 213 -38.60 12.22 25.20
CA ARG A 213 -40.04 12.32 25.51
C ARG A 213 -40.63 11.08 26.18
N TRP A 214 -39.85 10.02 26.42
CA TRP A 214 -40.26 8.72 26.98
C TRP A 214 -41.60 8.20 26.44
N ASN A 215 -41.87 8.47 25.16
CA ASN A 215 -43.12 8.06 24.55
C ASN A 215 -42.95 6.63 24.05
N ARG A 216 -43.22 5.65 24.92
CA ARG A 216 -43.09 4.20 24.65
C ARG A 216 -44.05 3.68 23.57
N ARG A 217 -44.86 4.54 22.95
CA ARG A 217 -45.73 4.18 21.81
C ARG A 217 -45.01 4.51 20.50
N TYR A 218 -44.44 3.45 19.93
CA TYR A 218 -44.09 3.24 18.52
C TYR A 218 -43.50 4.44 17.79
N VAL A 219 -42.17 4.44 17.69
CA VAL A 219 -41.54 5.06 16.53
C VAL A 219 -41.80 4.11 15.36
N ASP A 220 -42.52 4.53 14.32
CA ASP A 220 -42.86 3.70 13.16
C ASP A 220 -41.78 3.85 12.08
N PRO A 221 -40.80 2.92 11.98
CA PRO A 221 -39.78 3.01 10.94
C PRO A 221 -40.40 2.74 9.57
N ALA A 222 -39.85 3.35 8.52
CA ALA A 222 -40.16 2.90 7.17
C ALA A 222 -39.59 1.48 6.98
N VAL A 223 -40.46 0.48 6.95
CA VAL A 223 -40.10 -0.94 6.74
C VAL A 223 -40.31 -1.32 5.28
N TYR A 224 -39.25 -1.79 4.64
CA TYR A 224 -39.29 -2.35 3.29
C TYR A 224 -38.96 -3.83 3.37
N SER A 225 -39.76 -4.69 2.74
CA SER A 225 -39.45 -6.10 2.61
C SER A 225 -39.21 -6.47 1.15
N VAL A 226 -38.16 -7.25 0.91
CA VAL A 226 -37.85 -7.81 -0.41
C VAL A 226 -37.80 -9.31 -0.27
N ARG A 227 -38.63 -10.02 -1.03
CA ARG A 227 -38.56 -11.48 -1.14
C ARG A 227 -37.59 -11.86 -2.24
N THR A 228 -36.64 -12.73 -1.94
CA THR A 228 -35.64 -13.22 -2.89
C THR A 228 -35.30 -14.67 -2.55
N ASP A 229 -35.13 -15.52 -3.56
CA ASP A 229 -34.70 -16.90 -3.35
C ASP A 229 -33.17 -16.92 -3.24
N PHE A 230 -32.66 -16.92 -2.02
CA PHE A 230 -31.22 -16.89 -1.77
C PHE A 230 -30.54 -18.19 -2.21
N GLY A 231 -31.24 -19.33 -2.18
CA GLY A 231 -30.73 -20.60 -2.70
C GLY A 231 -30.50 -20.55 -4.21
N ARG A 232 -31.46 -19.98 -4.97
CA ARG A 232 -31.32 -19.75 -6.41
C ARG A 232 -30.27 -18.68 -6.72
N LEU A 233 -30.15 -17.64 -5.90
CA LEU A 233 -29.12 -16.62 -6.04
C LEU A 233 -27.72 -17.20 -5.81
N ALA A 234 -27.55 -18.02 -4.78
CA ALA A 234 -26.30 -18.71 -4.48
C ALA A 234 -25.89 -19.65 -5.63
N LYS A 235 -26.82 -20.46 -6.13
CA LYS A 235 -26.58 -21.33 -7.31
C LYS A 235 -26.18 -20.53 -8.55
N ARG A 236 -26.83 -19.38 -8.82
CA ARG A 236 -26.46 -18.50 -9.93
C ARG A 236 -25.08 -17.88 -9.74
N TYR A 237 -24.75 -17.46 -8.52
CA TYR A 237 -23.43 -16.92 -8.21
C TYR A 237 -22.35 -17.98 -8.38
N GLU A 238 -22.57 -19.19 -7.88
CA GLU A 238 -21.67 -20.33 -8.09
C GLU A 238 -21.49 -20.65 -9.57
N ALA A 239 -22.57 -20.73 -10.35
CA ALA A 239 -22.50 -20.98 -11.78
C ALA A 239 -21.70 -19.89 -12.52
N VAL A 240 -21.95 -18.61 -12.22
CA VAL A 240 -21.20 -17.49 -12.82
C VAL A 240 -19.73 -17.50 -12.38
N ARG A 241 -19.44 -17.79 -11.11
CA ARG A 241 -18.09 -17.89 -10.57
C ARG A 241 -17.34 -19.05 -11.23
N SER A 242 -17.94 -20.23 -11.34
CA SER A 242 -17.34 -21.43 -11.94
C SER A 242 -17.09 -21.22 -13.44
N ALA A 243 -18.05 -20.66 -14.18
CA ALA A 243 -17.86 -20.32 -15.59
C ALA A 243 -16.71 -19.30 -15.79
N LYS A 244 -16.61 -18.30 -14.90
CA LYS A 244 -15.51 -17.33 -14.94
C LYS A 244 -14.17 -17.97 -14.59
N LEU A 245 -14.15 -18.94 -13.68
CA LEU A 245 -12.97 -19.72 -13.31
C LEU A 245 -12.48 -20.58 -14.47
N GLU A 246 -13.38 -21.26 -15.18
CA GLU A 246 -13.05 -22.05 -16.38
C GLU A 246 -12.56 -21.17 -17.54
N GLU A 247 -13.19 -20.01 -17.77
CA GLU A 247 -12.71 -19.02 -18.75
C GLU A 247 -11.29 -18.55 -18.43
N LEU A 248 -10.98 -18.35 -17.14
CA LEU A 248 -9.66 -17.94 -16.68
C LEU A 248 -8.62 -19.06 -16.80
N LYS A 249 -8.98 -20.33 -16.53
CA LYS A 249 -8.10 -21.49 -16.75
C LYS A 249 -7.73 -21.65 -18.22
N GLY A 250 -8.68 -21.47 -19.13
CA GLY A 250 -8.42 -21.54 -20.58
C GLY A 250 -7.56 -20.39 -21.11
N LYS A 251 -7.67 -19.18 -20.53
CA LYS A 251 -6.87 -18.00 -20.91
C LYS A 251 -5.47 -17.97 -20.27
N TYR A 252 -5.30 -18.65 -19.14
CA TYR A 252 -4.05 -18.69 -18.38
C TYR A 252 -3.75 -20.13 -17.93
N PRO A 253 -3.16 -20.96 -18.83
CA PRO A 253 -2.91 -22.38 -18.55
C PRO A 253 -1.90 -22.65 -17.41
N PHE A 254 -1.31 -21.61 -16.81
CA PHE A 254 -0.28 -21.74 -15.77
C PHE A 254 -0.77 -21.41 -14.34
N ALA A 255 -2.07 -21.30 -14.12
CA ALA A 255 -2.64 -21.15 -12.77
C ALA A 255 -3.28 -22.47 -12.31
N GLY A 256 -2.46 -23.51 -12.14
CA GLY A 256 -2.92 -24.81 -11.67
C GLY A 256 -1.91 -25.94 -11.87
N SER A 257 -0.78 -25.89 -11.15
CA SER A 257 0.02 -27.08 -10.86
C SER A 257 0.50 -27.04 -9.40
N ASP A 258 -0.44 -27.00 -8.47
CA ASP A 258 -0.14 -27.50 -7.12
C ASP A 258 -0.25 -29.03 -7.21
N GLY A 259 0.85 -29.70 -7.51
CA GLY A 259 0.84 -31.17 -7.59
C GLY A 259 2.00 -31.89 -8.27
N GLU A 260 3.18 -31.28 -8.51
CA GLU A 260 4.37 -32.04 -8.90
C GLU A 260 5.62 -31.49 -8.19
N GLU A 261 5.64 -31.65 -6.87
CA GLU A 261 6.88 -31.70 -6.09
C GLU A 261 7.00 -33.13 -5.53
N LYS A 262 7.11 -34.10 -6.43
CA LYS A 262 7.61 -35.45 -6.12
C LYS A 262 8.46 -35.93 -7.28
N VAL A 263 9.64 -36.41 -6.90
CA VAL A 263 10.62 -37.17 -7.71
C VAL A 263 11.57 -36.31 -8.56
N GLN A 264 12.62 -35.81 -7.91
CA GLN A 264 13.97 -35.84 -8.47
C GLN A 264 14.98 -35.83 -7.31
N ASN A 265 15.24 -37.02 -6.79
CA ASN A 265 16.48 -37.39 -6.10
C ASN A 265 16.63 -38.90 -6.32
N VAL A 266 17.25 -39.26 -7.45
CA VAL A 266 17.81 -40.58 -7.69
C VAL A 266 19.32 -40.37 -7.79
N THR A 267 19.99 -40.63 -6.67
CA THR A 267 21.38 -41.09 -6.61
C THR A 267 21.50 -41.99 -5.38
N ASP A 268 21.53 -43.28 -5.68
CA ASP A 268 22.20 -44.40 -5.01
C ASP A 268 22.45 -44.35 -3.48
N ALA A 269 21.81 -45.28 -2.77
CA ALA A 269 22.51 -46.18 -1.85
C ALA A 269 21.66 -47.41 -1.53
N SER A 270 22.21 -48.56 -1.91
CA SER A 270 21.91 -49.95 -1.52
C SER A 270 21.47 -50.13 -0.07
N GLU A 271 20.59 -51.10 0.18
CA GLU A 271 20.73 -52.14 1.23
C GLU A 271 19.51 -53.07 1.27
N GLU A 272 19.60 -54.18 0.54
CA GLU A 272 18.92 -55.43 0.91
C GLU A 272 19.82 -56.17 1.92
N GLY A 273 19.26 -56.63 3.04
CA GLY A 273 19.91 -57.61 3.92
C GLY A 273 19.70 -57.38 5.41
N LEU A 274 18.57 -57.88 5.95
CA LEU A 274 18.40 -58.09 7.40
C LEU A 274 19.44 -59.10 7.93
N PRO A 275 19.89 -58.95 9.19
CA PRO A 275 19.37 -59.89 10.19
C PRO A 275 19.03 -59.27 11.56
N HIS A 276 18.04 -59.91 12.19
CA HIS A 276 17.57 -59.79 13.57
C HIS A 276 18.66 -59.69 14.65
N PRO A 277 18.43 -58.91 15.72
CA PRO A 277 19.09 -59.18 16.98
C PRO A 277 18.13 -59.06 18.17
N TYR A 278 17.48 -60.16 18.59
CA TYR A 278 17.18 -60.41 20.01
C TYR A 278 17.00 -61.92 20.23
N PRO A 279 17.66 -62.53 21.23
CA PRO A 279 17.46 -63.92 21.60
C PRO A 279 16.20 -64.10 22.47
N PRO A 280 15.62 -65.31 22.50
CA PRO A 280 14.42 -65.58 23.30
C PRO A 280 14.72 -65.55 24.80
N GLN A 281 13.80 -64.96 25.56
CA GLN A 281 13.72 -65.12 27.01
C GLN A 281 12.92 -66.40 27.31
N THR A 282 13.40 -67.13 28.33
CA THR A 282 12.97 -68.43 28.89
C THR A 282 11.50 -68.80 28.75
#